data_AF-A0A0G0GVV5-F1
#
_entry.id   AF-A0A0G0GVV5-F1
#
_cell.length_a   1.000
_cell.length_b   1.000
_cell.length_c   1.000
_cell.angle_alpha   90.00
_cell.angle_beta   90.00
_cell.angle_gamma   90.00
#
_symmetry.space_group_name_H-M   'P 1'
#
loop_
_entity.id
_entity.type
_entity.pdbx_description
1 polymer ?
#
loop_
_entity_poly.entity_id
_entity_poly.type
_entity_poly.pdbx_seq_one_letter_code
_entity_poly.pdbx_strand_id
1 'polypeptide(L)'
;MYKKLFSIIEVILLISVSSTVSILYTQNRFNEQYDKIDAKYNSTYGVFAIIRPDENGKWYILDDKNHSPIGIVSVAQFTDRIEVYYEHDYQDIYWSAVTPDDSLNLMDIDVGASVDRDKTKIFLAKSGKLINPSEVNMPVANIWIYINGKS
;
A
#
# COMPACT_ATOMS: atom_id res chain seq x y z
N MET A 1 69.95 0.75 12.98
CA MET A 1 69.19 1.51 11.96
C MET A 1 68.05 0.68 11.36
N TYR A 2 68.31 -0.54 10.88
CA TYR A 2 67.30 -1.42 10.26
C TYR A 2 66.09 -1.80 11.14
N LYS A 3 66.26 -2.04 12.45
CA LYS A 3 65.13 -2.37 13.35
C LYS A 3 64.07 -1.26 13.44
N LYS A 4 64.49 0.01 13.49
CA LYS A 4 63.55 1.16 13.49
C LYS A 4 62.82 1.29 12.15
N LEU A 5 63.50 1.03 11.04
CA LEU A 5 62.90 1.07 9.70
C LEU A 5 61.85 -0.03 9.52
N PHE A 6 62.13 -1.24 10.03
CA PHE A 6 61.22 -2.38 9.97
C PHE A 6 59.93 -2.13 10.77
N SER A 7 60.06 -1.61 12.00
CA SER A 7 58.89 -1.27 12.83
C SER A 7 58.02 -0.15 12.24
N ILE A 8 58.61 0.80 11.50
CA ILE A 8 57.83 1.85 10.81
C ILE A 8 57.00 1.24 9.67
N ILE A 9 57.57 0.31 8.90
CA ILE A 9 56.87 -0.37 7.80
C ILE A 9 55.70 -1.22 8.32
N GLU A 10 55.90 -1.96 9.42
CA GLU A 10 54.84 -2.75 10.06
C GLU A 10 53.67 -1.89 10.52
N VAL A 11 53.95 -0.72 11.12
CA VAL A 11 52.91 0.22 11.56
C VAL A 11 52.13 0.79 10.37
N ILE A 12 52.81 1.14 9.27
CA ILE A 12 52.15 1.64 8.05
C ILE A 12 51.24 0.55 7.45
N LEU A 13 51.72 -0.70 7.40
CA LEU A 13 50.92 -1.83 6.93
C LEU A 13 49.67 -2.04 7.79
N LEU A 14 49.82 -2.03 9.11
CA LEU A 14 48.69 -2.13 10.06
C LEU A 14 47.65 -1.02 9.86
N ILE A 15 48.10 0.23 9.69
CA ILE A 15 47.19 1.36 9.44
C ILE A 15 46.46 1.18 8.10
N SER A 16 47.16 0.74 7.05
CA SER A 16 46.56 0.53 5.72
C SER A 16 45.53 -0.60 5.69
N VAL A 17 45.77 -1.69 6.44
CA VAL A 17 44.80 -2.79 6.57
C VAL A 17 43.59 -2.32 7.37
N SER A 18 43.81 -1.63 8.50
CA SER A 18 42.73 -1.13 9.36
C SER A 18 41.83 -0.13 8.62
N SER A 19 42.41 0.78 7.82
CA SER A 19 41.63 1.74 7.04
C SER A 19 40.84 1.05 5.94
N THR A 20 41.45 0.08 5.24
CA THR A 20 40.78 -0.71 4.20
C THR A 20 39.58 -1.48 4.76
N VAL A 21 39.75 -2.15 5.90
CA VAL A 21 38.66 -2.86 6.61
C VAL A 21 37.55 -1.89 7.03
N SER A 22 37.90 -0.71 7.52
CA SER A 22 36.92 0.31 7.95
C SER A 22 36.11 0.86 6.76
N ILE A 23 36.76 1.08 5.62
CA ILE A 23 36.10 1.50 4.37
C ILE A 23 35.14 0.40 3.88
N LEU A 24 35.61 -0.85 3.80
CA LEU A 24 34.77 -1.99 3.41
C LEU A 24 33.56 -2.15 4.33
N TYR A 25 33.76 -2.04 5.65
CA TYR A 25 32.66 -2.12 6.61
C TYR A 25 31.62 -1.02 6.39
N THR A 26 32.07 0.22 6.15
CA THR A 26 31.19 1.36 5.91
C THR A 26 30.44 1.22 4.58
N GLN A 27 31.12 0.76 3.52
CA GLN A 27 30.50 0.49 2.23
C GLN A 27 29.44 -0.60 2.32
N ASN A 28 29.71 -1.70 3.02
CA ASN A 28 28.73 -2.77 3.21
C ASN A 28 27.49 -2.27 3.96
N ARG A 29 27.66 -1.50 5.04
CA ARG A 29 26.54 -0.88 5.77
C ARG A 29 25.72 0.05 4.88
N PHE A 30 26.37 0.84 4.04
CA PHE A 30 25.69 1.74 3.10
C PHE A 30 24.88 0.95 2.06
N ASN A 31 25.47 -0.09 1.47
CA ASN A 31 24.79 -0.94 0.48
C ASN A 31 23.59 -1.67 1.10
N GLU A 32 23.73 -2.25 2.29
CA GLU A 32 22.59 -2.88 2.99
C GLU A 32 21.43 -1.90 3.25
N GLN A 33 21.74 -0.64 3.54
CA GLN A 33 20.72 0.38 3.73
C GLN A 33 20.09 0.80 2.40
N TYR A 34 20.90 0.94 1.34
CA TYR A 34 20.42 1.24 0.00
C TYR A 34 19.50 0.13 -0.53
N ASP A 35 19.89 -1.13 -0.41
CA ASP A 35 19.10 -2.28 -0.88
C ASP A 35 17.75 -2.37 -0.16
N LYS A 36 17.68 -2.03 1.14
CA LYS A 36 16.41 -1.97 1.89
C LYS A 36 15.50 -0.86 1.41
N ILE A 37 16.07 0.29 1.07
CA ILE A 37 15.34 1.44 0.52
C ILE A 37 14.85 1.07 -0.89
N ASP A 38 15.73 0.56 -1.75
CA ASP A 38 15.41 0.16 -3.12
C ASP A 38 14.32 -0.92 -3.14
N ALA A 39 14.45 -1.96 -2.31
CA ALA A 39 13.42 -2.99 -2.17
C ALA A 39 12.08 -2.43 -1.70
N LYS A 40 12.07 -1.43 -0.82
CA LYS A 40 10.82 -0.77 -0.37
C LYS A 40 10.18 0.06 -1.49
N TYR A 41 10.97 0.78 -2.26
CA TYR A 41 10.52 1.74 -3.28
C TYR A 41 10.46 1.17 -4.71
N ASN A 42 10.87 -0.09 -4.92
CA ASN A 42 10.74 -0.80 -6.20
C ASN A 42 9.88 -2.06 -6.09
N SER A 43 9.29 -2.33 -4.93
CA SER A 43 8.37 -3.46 -4.77
C SER A 43 6.97 -3.10 -5.28
N THR A 44 6.36 -4.08 -5.96
CA THR A 44 4.96 -4.03 -6.34
C THR A 44 4.11 -4.60 -5.21
N TYR A 45 3.11 -3.83 -4.76
CA TYR A 45 2.17 -4.24 -3.72
C TYR A 45 0.76 -4.36 -4.27
N GLY A 46 0.08 -5.45 -3.94
CA GLY A 46 -1.34 -5.63 -4.16
C GLY A 46 -2.10 -5.41 -2.86
N VAL A 47 -3.18 -4.63 -2.91
CA VAL A 47 -4.13 -4.50 -1.79
C VAL A 47 -5.50 -5.02 -2.20
N PHE A 48 -6.22 -5.54 -1.21
CA PHE A 48 -7.52 -6.15 -1.37
C PHE A 48 -8.42 -5.85 -0.18
N ALA A 49 -9.69 -5.50 -0.43
CA ALA A 49 -10.72 -5.50 0.59
C ALA A 49 -12.11 -5.70 -0.02
N ILE A 50 -13.06 -6.03 0.86
CA ILE A 50 -14.48 -5.95 0.60
C ILE A 50 -15.04 -4.87 1.51
N ILE A 51 -15.84 -3.97 0.96
CA ILE A 51 -16.64 -3.03 1.77
C ILE A 51 -18.12 -3.37 1.66
N ARG A 52 -18.84 -3.12 2.75
CA ARG A 52 -20.25 -3.47 2.90
C ARG A 52 -20.98 -2.37 3.67
N PRO A 53 -22.21 -1.98 3.27
CA PRO A 53 -23.04 -1.11 4.09
C PRO A 53 -23.68 -1.90 5.23
N ASP A 54 -23.90 -1.26 6.38
CA ASP A 54 -24.76 -1.80 7.43
C ASP A 54 -26.24 -1.45 7.19
N GLU A 55 -27.11 -1.80 8.15
CA GLU A 55 -28.55 -1.51 8.09
C GLU A 55 -28.87 0.01 8.09
N ASN A 56 -27.90 0.84 8.47
CA ASN A 56 -28.02 2.31 8.51
C ASN A 56 -27.34 2.98 7.32
N GLY A 57 -26.86 2.21 6.34
CA GLY A 57 -26.11 2.73 5.19
C GLY A 57 -24.72 3.24 5.55
N LYS A 58 -24.15 2.83 6.68
CA LYS A 58 -22.75 3.09 7.02
C LYS A 58 -21.87 2.03 6.39
N TRP A 59 -20.92 2.44 5.56
CA TRP A 59 -19.98 1.55 4.90
C TRP A 59 -18.79 1.22 5.81
N TYR A 60 -18.41 -0.05 5.83
CA TYR A 60 -17.28 -0.56 6.61
C TYR A 60 -16.50 -1.62 5.82
N ILE A 61 -15.25 -1.85 6.22
CA ILE A 61 -14.42 -2.93 5.71
C ILE A 61 -14.93 -4.24 6.31
N LEU A 62 -15.33 -5.19 5.46
CA LEU A 62 -15.67 -6.53 5.92
C LEU A 62 -14.37 -7.23 6.35
N ASP A 63 -14.28 -7.59 7.62
CA ASP A 63 -13.18 -8.33 8.21
C ASP A 63 -13.76 -9.51 9.02
N ASP A 64 -13.87 -10.66 8.35
CA ASP A 64 -14.33 -11.91 8.95
C ASP A 64 -13.38 -13.07 8.60
N LYS A 65 -13.64 -14.25 9.16
CA LYS A 65 -12.78 -15.44 8.99
C LYS A 65 -12.47 -15.82 7.52
N ASN A 66 -13.33 -15.42 6.57
CA ASN A 66 -13.20 -15.72 5.15
C ASN A 66 -12.76 -14.49 4.34
N HIS A 67 -12.83 -13.29 4.92
CA HIS A 67 -12.66 -12.02 4.22
C HIS A 67 -11.75 -11.09 5.01
N SER A 68 -10.46 -11.40 5.10
CA SER A 68 -9.48 -10.49 5.72
C SER A 68 -9.00 -9.46 4.69
N PRO A 69 -9.04 -8.15 4.99
CA PRO A 69 -8.43 -7.14 4.12
C PRO A 69 -6.91 -7.29 4.11
N ILE A 70 -6.29 -6.87 2.99
CA ILE A 70 -4.84 -6.84 2.79
C ILE A 70 -4.46 -5.42 2.37
N GLY A 71 -3.72 -4.71 3.24
CA GLY A 71 -3.18 -3.36 2.99
C GLY A 71 -4.22 -2.25 2.77
N ILE A 72 -5.48 -2.48 3.14
CA ILE A 72 -6.52 -1.46 3.27
C ILE A 72 -6.72 -1.15 4.76
N VAL A 73 -6.66 0.12 5.13
CA VAL A 73 -6.60 0.53 6.55
C VAL A 73 -7.89 1.12 7.08
N SER A 74 -8.65 1.85 6.25
CA SER A 74 -9.88 2.50 6.69
C SER A 74 -10.83 2.83 5.54
N VAL A 75 -12.09 3.05 5.91
CA VAL A 75 -13.14 3.54 5.04
C VAL A 75 -13.72 4.81 5.64
N ALA A 76 -13.84 5.85 4.83
CA ALA A 76 -14.55 7.07 5.16
C ALA A 76 -15.73 7.25 4.20
N GLN A 77 -16.88 7.66 4.73
CA GLN A 77 -18.07 7.88 3.94
C GLN A 77 -18.38 9.37 3.87
N PHE A 78 -18.61 9.84 2.66
CA PHE A 78 -19.03 11.20 2.34
C PHE A 78 -20.42 11.18 1.71
N THR A 79 -21.01 12.35 1.52
CA THR A 79 -22.35 12.50 0.93
C THR A 79 -22.41 12.07 -0.53
N ASP A 80 -21.29 12.10 -1.24
CA ASP A 80 -21.18 11.85 -2.68
C ASP A 80 -20.34 10.61 -3.03
N ARG A 81 -19.60 10.04 -2.07
CA ARG A 81 -18.65 8.96 -2.32
C ARG A 81 -18.25 8.21 -1.05
N ILE A 82 -17.62 7.06 -1.25
CA ILE A 82 -16.89 6.32 -0.21
C ILE A 82 -15.41 6.42 -0.54
N GLU A 83 -14.56 6.68 0.44
CA GLU A 83 -13.11 6.65 0.29
C GLU A 83 -12.53 5.46 1.05
N VAL A 84 -11.70 4.68 0.37
CA VAL A 84 -11.03 3.50 0.91
C VAL A 84 -9.53 3.76 0.89
N TYR A 85 -8.92 3.81 2.07
CA TYR A 85 -7.52 4.21 2.24
C TYR A 85 -6.59 3.00 2.30
N TYR A 86 -5.42 3.13 1.70
CA TYR A 86 -4.41 2.08 1.68
C TYR A 86 -3.36 2.30 2.77
N GLU A 87 -2.64 1.24 3.11
CA GLU A 87 -1.48 1.32 4.00
C GLU A 87 -0.28 2.02 3.32
N HIS A 88 -0.21 1.95 1.99
CA HIS A 88 0.89 2.48 1.18
C HIS A 88 0.46 3.71 0.38
N ASP A 89 1.36 4.69 0.29
CA ASP A 89 1.29 5.76 -0.72
C ASP A 89 2.01 5.27 -1.97
N TYR A 90 1.25 4.73 -2.93
CA TYR A 90 1.78 4.20 -4.19
C TYR A 90 2.41 5.32 -5.01
N GLN A 91 3.63 5.16 -5.49
CA GLN A 91 4.20 6.06 -6.51
C GLN A 91 3.42 5.98 -7.82
N ASP A 92 3.15 4.75 -8.26
CA ASP A 92 2.43 4.44 -9.49
C ASP A 92 1.37 3.39 -9.22
N ILE A 93 0.17 3.57 -9.78
CA ILE A 93 -0.89 2.56 -9.79
C ILE A 93 -0.96 1.95 -11.18
N TYR A 94 -0.76 0.64 -11.26
CA TYR A 94 -0.78 -0.09 -12.53
C TYR A 94 -2.21 -0.45 -12.93
N TRP A 95 -3.00 -0.92 -11.97
CA TRP A 95 -4.41 -1.22 -12.19
C TRP A 95 -5.20 -1.16 -10.89
N SER A 96 -6.50 -0.92 -11.04
CA SER A 96 -7.48 -0.96 -9.96
C SER A 96 -8.77 -1.56 -10.50
N ALA A 97 -9.43 -2.37 -9.68
CA ALA A 97 -10.74 -2.92 -9.96
C ALA A 97 -11.65 -2.68 -8.75
N VAL A 98 -12.83 -2.14 -9.02
CA VAL A 98 -13.91 -1.99 -8.05
C VAL A 98 -15.13 -2.68 -8.65
N THR A 99 -15.59 -3.75 -8.00
CA THR A 99 -16.62 -4.62 -8.56
C THR A 99 -17.79 -4.74 -7.58
N PRO A 100 -19.00 -4.27 -7.96
CA PRO A 100 -20.21 -4.55 -7.19
C PRO A 100 -20.56 -6.03 -7.27
N ASP A 101 -21.13 -6.55 -6.19
CA ASP A 101 -21.79 -7.85 -6.23
C ASP A 101 -23.20 -7.78 -6.84
N ASP A 102 -23.79 -8.95 -7.06
CA ASP A 102 -25.13 -9.06 -7.66
C ASP A 102 -26.21 -8.35 -6.84
N SER A 103 -26.02 -8.23 -5.52
CA SER A 103 -26.97 -7.55 -4.63
C SER A 103 -27.16 -6.07 -5.02
N LEU A 104 -26.07 -5.37 -5.35
CA LEU A 104 -26.13 -3.98 -5.80
C LEU A 104 -26.73 -3.85 -7.20
N ASN A 105 -26.38 -4.76 -8.11
CA ASN A 105 -26.94 -4.79 -9.46
C ASN A 105 -28.46 -5.00 -9.44
N LEU A 106 -28.98 -5.86 -8.55
CA LEU A 106 -30.41 -6.07 -8.34
C LEU A 106 -31.15 -4.82 -7.85
N MET A 107 -30.44 -3.86 -7.27
CA MET A 107 -30.97 -2.56 -6.85
C MET A 107 -30.85 -1.47 -7.93
N ASP A 108 -30.41 -1.83 -9.14
CA ASP A 108 -30.06 -0.89 -10.22
C ASP A 108 -28.99 0.12 -9.77
N ILE A 109 -28.03 -0.35 -8.95
CA ILE A 109 -26.91 0.46 -8.46
C ILE A 109 -25.64 0.12 -9.24
N ASP A 110 -25.15 1.09 -9.99
CA ASP A 110 -23.84 1.07 -10.64
C ASP A 110 -22.76 1.56 -9.67
N VAL A 111 -21.55 1.03 -9.82
CA VAL A 111 -20.38 1.42 -9.06
C VAL A 111 -19.29 1.95 -9.99
N GLY A 112 -18.84 3.17 -9.74
CA GLY A 112 -17.70 3.79 -10.40
C GLY A 112 -16.58 4.07 -9.41
N ALA A 113 -15.34 4.16 -9.91
CA ALA A 113 -14.19 4.44 -9.07
C ALA A 113 -13.24 5.47 -9.70
N SER A 114 -12.59 6.26 -8.84
CA SER A 114 -11.47 7.12 -9.16
C SER A 114 -10.37 6.84 -8.15
N VAL A 115 -9.14 6.66 -8.63
CA VAL A 115 -8.06 6.09 -7.84
C VAL A 115 -6.98 7.14 -7.66
N ASP A 116 -6.67 7.46 -6.40
CA ASP A 116 -5.53 8.24 -6.00
C ASP A 116 -4.42 7.30 -5.46
N ARG A 117 -3.23 7.85 -5.21
CA ARG A 117 -2.05 7.12 -4.75
C ARG A 117 -2.21 6.48 -3.36
N ASP A 118 -3.05 7.06 -2.50
CA ASP A 118 -3.26 6.66 -1.11
C ASP A 118 -4.69 6.14 -0.83
N LYS A 119 -5.61 6.29 -1.80
CA LYS A 119 -7.02 5.91 -1.63
C LYS A 119 -7.78 5.70 -2.92
N THR A 120 -8.86 4.92 -2.86
CA THR A 120 -9.86 4.80 -3.93
C THR A 120 -11.13 5.52 -3.52
N LYS A 121 -11.63 6.40 -4.38
CA LYS A 121 -12.95 7.03 -4.28
C LYS A 121 -13.94 6.19 -5.06
N ILE A 122 -15.01 5.77 -4.41
CA ILE A 122 -16.07 4.94 -4.96
C ILE A 122 -17.34 5.79 -5.02
N PHE A 123 -17.94 5.86 -6.19
CA PHE A 123 -19.18 6.59 -6.46
C PHE A 123 -20.28 5.58 -6.79
N LEU A 124 -21.46 5.82 -6.24
CA LEU A 124 -22.63 4.99 -6.49
C LEU A 124 -23.62 5.77 -7.35
N ALA A 125 -24.16 5.13 -8.38
CA ALA A 125 -25.22 5.71 -9.19
C ALA A 125 -26.41 4.75 -9.23
N LYS A 126 -27.62 5.29 -9.19
CA LYS A 126 -28.86 4.54 -9.38
C LYS A 126 -29.61 5.08 -10.58
N SER A 127 -29.94 4.22 -11.54
CA SER A 127 -30.55 4.63 -12.80
C SER A 127 -29.79 5.79 -13.49
N GLY A 128 -28.45 5.72 -13.47
CA GLY A 128 -27.55 6.73 -14.06
C GLY A 128 -27.39 8.04 -13.29
N LYS A 129 -27.94 8.16 -12.06
CA LYS A 129 -27.78 9.36 -11.22
C LYS A 129 -26.99 9.04 -9.97
N LEU A 130 -26.03 9.89 -9.60
CA LEU A 130 -25.29 9.76 -8.35
C LEU A 130 -26.25 9.77 -7.16
N ILE A 131 -26.05 8.83 -6.24
CA ILE A 131 -26.80 8.71 -4.99
C ILE A 131 -25.86 8.88 -3.79
N ASN A 132 -26.41 9.26 -2.64
CA ASN A 132 -25.63 9.26 -1.42
C ASN A 132 -25.36 7.81 -0.99
N PRO A 133 -24.10 7.45 -0.65
CA PRO A 133 -23.79 6.11 -0.14
C PRO A 133 -24.64 5.66 1.04
N SER A 134 -25.14 6.58 1.87
CA SER A 134 -26.04 6.25 3.00
C SER A 134 -27.43 5.78 2.58
N GLU A 135 -27.82 5.98 1.32
CA GLU A 135 -29.10 5.49 0.80
C GLU A 135 -29.07 3.97 0.54
N VAL A 136 -27.88 3.36 0.54
CA VAL A 136 -27.71 1.91 0.35
C VAL A 136 -27.72 1.22 1.72
N ASN A 137 -28.89 0.71 2.12
CA ASN A 137 -29.11 0.04 3.40
C ASN A 137 -29.31 -1.47 3.24
N MET A 138 -28.36 -2.14 2.58
CA MET A 138 -28.44 -3.57 2.27
C MET A 138 -27.24 -4.33 2.85
N PRO A 139 -27.34 -4.94 4.05
CA PRO A 139 -26.22 -5.59 4.75
C PRO A 139 -25.61 -6.83 4.08
N VAL A 140 -26.13 -7.21 2.92
CA VAL A 140 -25.60 -8.32 2.12
C VAL A 140 -24.84 -7.84 0.88
N ALA A 141 -24.95 -6.55 0.53
CA ALA A 141 -24.26 -5.95 -0.60
C ALA A 141 -22.76 -5.84 -0.36
N ASN A 142 -21.98 -6.01 -1.42
CA ASN A 142 -20.53 -5.98 -1.36
C ASN A 142 -19.95 -5.19 -2.52
N ILE A 143 -18.87 -4.46 -2.23
CA ILE A 143 -18.00 -3.93 -3.27
C ILE A 143 -16.61 -4.51 -3.02
N TRP A 144 -16.10 -5.23 -4.02
CA TRP A 144 -14.76 -5.82 -4.01
C TRP A 144 -13.77 -4.81 -4.57
N ILE A 145 -12.66 -4.60 -3.89
CA ILE A 145 -11.65 -3.60 -4.24
C ILE A 145 -10.31 -4.30 -4.35
N TYR A 146 -9.68 -4.17 -5.52
CA TYR A 146 -8.35 -4.72 -5.80
C TYR A 146 -7.49 -3.66 -6.45
N ILE A 147 -6.28 -3.47 -5.95
CA ILE A 147 -5.38 -2.44 -6.47
C ILE A 147 -3.98 -3.00 -6.48
N ASN A 148 -3.23 -2.65 -7.51
CA ASN A 148 -1.84 -3.03 -7.64
C ASN A 148 -1.02 -1.86 -8.14
N GLY A 149 0.12 -1.63 -7.50
CA GLY A 149 1.00 -0.54 -7.84
C GLY A 149 2.37 -0.69 -7.23
N LYS A 150 3.22 0.28 -7.54
CA LYS A 150 4.58 0.42 -7.03
C LYS A 150 4.58 1.36 -5.84
N SER A 151 5.11 0.94 -4.69
CA SER A 151 5.32 1.82 -3.53
C SER A 151 6.64 2.57 -3.64
#